data_AF-A0A227J145-F1
#
_entry.id   AF-A0A227J145-F1
#
_cell.length_a   1.000
_cell.length_b   1.000
_cell.length_c   1.000
_cell.angle_alpha   90.00
_cell.angle_beta   90.00
_cell.angle_gamma   90.00
#
_symmetry.space_group_name_H-M   'P 1'
#
loop_
_entity.id
_entity.type
_entity.pdbx_description
1 polymer ?
#
loop_
_entity_poly.entity_id
_entity_poly.type
_entity_poly.pdbx_seq_one_letter_code
_entity_poly.pdbx_strand_id
1 'polypeptide(L)'
;ANILIANNPHVYEKSLFSEIPDGEKLKVLLAKNEEHEAERVTGELIAHKFLNRTEYRDYAILYRGNHQSRLIEKSLMQNRVPYKLSGGTSFFARAE
;
A
#
# COMPACT_ATOMS: atom_id res chain seq x y z
N ALA A 1 10.53 -4.90 -11.25
CA ALA A 1 10.05 -3.71 -11.98
C ALA A 1 10.33 -3.77 -13.48
N ASN A 2 11.60 -3.94 -13.91
CA ASN A 2 12.02 -3.95 -15.33
C ASN A 2 11.23 -4.93 -16.23
N ILE A 3 10.90 -6.12 -15.71
CA ILE A 3 10.14 -7.14 -16.45
C ILE A 3 8.72 -6.66 -16.78
N LEU A 4 8.05 -5.95 -15.85
CA LEU A 4 6.67 -5.50 -16.06
C LEU A 4 6.61 -4.36 -17.08
N ILE A 5 7.52 -3.39 -16.96
CA ILE A 5 7.55 -2.22 -17.85
C ILE A 5 7.89 -2.61 -19.29
N ALA A 6 8.73 -3.63 -19.50
CA ALA A 6 9.11 -4.12 -20.83
C ALA A 6 7.93 -4.58 -21.70
N ASN A 7 6.78 -4.93 -21.12
CA ASN A 7 5.59 -5.33 -21.87
C ASN A 7 4.87 -4.15 -22.55
N ASN A 8 5.18 -2.91 -22.18
CA ASN A 8 4.58 -1.72 -22.80
C ASN A 8 5.33 -1.35 -24.09
N PRO A 9 4.67 -0.73 -25.09
CA PRO A 9 5.35 -0.18 -26.24
C PRO A 9 6.28 0.96 -25.81
N HIS A 10 7.56 0.87 -26.17
CA HIS A 10 8.58 1.86 -25.81
C HIS A 10 9.08 2.62 -27.03
N VAL A 11 9.21 3.93 -26.89
CA VAL A 11 9.97 4.76 -27.85
C VAL A 11 11.48 4.64 -27.60
N TYR A 12 11.89 4.37 -26.36
CA TYR A 12 13.28 4.19 -25.95
C TYR A 12 13.41 3.04 -24.97
N GLU A 13 14.33 2.13 -25.23
CA GLU A 13 14.68 1.08 -24.27
C GLU A 13 15.50 1.68 -23.12
N LYS A 14 15.12 1.34 -21.89
CA LYS A 14 15.82 1.73 -20.67
C LYS A 14 15.98 0.53 -19.76
N SER A 15 17.19 0.31 -19.28
CA SER A 15 17.49 -0.72 -18.27
C SER A 15 17.93 -0.03 -16.99
N LEU A 16 17.13 -0.16 -15.94
CA LEU A 16 17.46 0.35 -14.60
C LEU A 16 18.20 -0.75 -13.82
N PHE A 17 19.33 -0.42 -13.22
CA PHE A 17 20.05 -1.33 -12.32
C PHE A 17 20.16 -0.71 -10.92
N SER A 18 20.36 -1.55 -9.92
CA SER A 18 20.53 -1.15 -8.52
C SER A 18 21.77 -1.86 -7.97
N GLU A 19 22.62 -1.13 -7.26
CA GLU A 19 23.77 -1.69 -6.53
C GLU A 19 23.39 -2.19 -5.12
N ILE A 20 22.14 -1.96 -4.72
CA ILE A 20 21.60 -2.46 -3.45
C ILE A 20 21.38 -3.97 -3.56
N PRO A 21 21.82 -4.78 -2.58
CA PRO A 21 21.63 -6.23 -2.59
C PRO A 21 20.14 -6.61 -2.55
N ASP A 22 19.85 -7.84 -2.98
CA ASP A 22 18.50 -8.38 -2.97
C ASP A 22 17.88 -8.31 -1.57
N GLY A 23 16.77 -7.57 -1.47
CA GLY A 23 16.01 -7.39 -0.24
C GLY A 23 14.99 -8.51 0.00
N GLU A 24 14.00 -8.21 0.84
CA GLU A 24 12.89 -9.12 1.06
C GLU A 24 12.11 -9.40 -0.23
N LYS A 25 11.65 -10.66 -0.37
CA LYS A 25 10.82 -11.05 -1.50
C LYS A 25 9.45 -10.38 -1.42
N LEU A 26 8.93 -9.99 -2.58
CA LEU A 26 7.58 -9.46 -2.70
C LEU A 26 6.56 -10.51 -2.23
N LYS A 27 5.68 -10.11 -1.31
CA LYS A 27 4.55 -10.93 -0.85
C LYS A 27 3.29 -10.56 -1.64
N VAL A 28 2.53 -11.56 -2.05
CA VAL A 28 1.21 -11.38 -2.66
C VAL A 28 0.18 -11.99 -1.72
N LEU A 29 -0.78 -11.18 -1.29
CA LEU A 29 -1.83 -11.59 -0.38
C LEU A 29 -3.12 -11.77 -1.15
N LEU A 30 -3.74 -12.95 -1.00
CA LEU A 30 -5.06 -13.23 -1.58
C LEU A 30 -6.12 -12.98 -0.51
N ALA A 31 -7.00 -12.03 -0.78
CA ALA A 31 -8.17 -11.74 0.03
C ALA A 31 -9.44 -12.33 -0.60
N LYS A 32 -10.48 -12.50 0.22
CA LYS A 32 -11.76 -13.08 -0.22
C LYS A 32 -12.69 -12.03 -0.80
N ASN A 33 -12.60 -10.81 -0.28
CA ASN A 33 -13.36 -9.64 -0.65
C ASN A 33 -12.56 -8.39 -0.23
N GLU A 34 -13.06 -7.21 -0.57
CA GLU A 34 -12.39 -5.93 -0.34
C GLU A 34 -12.25 -5.58 1.15
N GLU A 35 -13.22 -5.96 2.00
CA GLU A 35 -13.11 -5.77 3.45
C GLU A 35 -11.99 -6.63 4.06
N HIS A 36 -11.92 -7.91 3.67
CA HIS A 36 -10.87 -8.82 4.11
C HIS A 36 -9.49 -8.38 3.58
N GLU A 37 -9.41 -7.77 2.40
CA GLU A 37 -8.18 -7.18 1.90
C GLU A 37 -7.71 -6.04 2.81
N ALA A 38 -8.60 -5.12 3.17
CA ALA A 38 -8.27 -4.00 4.05
C ALA A 38 -7.80 -4.46 5.44
N GLU A 39 -8.46 -5.45 6.02
CA GLU A 39 -8.06 -6.06 7.30
C GLU A 39 -6.70 -6.76 7.19
N ARG A 40 -6.46 -7.53 6.13
CA ARG A 40 -5.18 -8.21 5.86
C ARG A 40 -4.04 -7.21 5.75
N VAL A 41 -4.22 -6.15 4.97
CA VAL A 41 -3.21 -5.10 4.77
C VAL A 41 -2.88 -4.40 6.09
N THR A 42 -3.91 -4.03 6.85
CA THR A 42 -3.72 -3.38 8.15
C THR A 42 -3.03 -4.31 9.16
N GLY A 43 -3.42 -5.59 9.19
CA GLY A 43 -2.82 -6.60 10.05
C GLY A 43 -1.34 -6.85 9.73
N GLU A 44 -1.00 -7.03 8.45
CA GLU A 44 0.40 -7.21 8.03
C GLU A 44 1.25 -5.96 8.31
N LEU A 45 0.69 -4.76 8.13
CA LEU A 45 1.37 -3.52 8.49
C LEU A 45 1.71 -3.47 9.98
N ILE A 46 0.73 -3.77 10.85
CA ILE A 46 0.93 -3.77 12.31
C ILE A 46 1.93 -4.84 12.72
N ALA A 47 1.82 -6.06 12.17
CA ALA A 47 2.73 -7.16 12.45
C ALA A 47 4.17 -6.83 12.01
N HIS A 48 4.35 -6.35 10.78
CA HIS A 48 5.66 -5.94 10.28
C HIS A 48 6.25 -4.82 11.12
N LYS A 49 5.43 -3.85 11.52
CA LYS A 49 5.87 -2.74 12.38
C LYS A 49 6.34 -3.23 13.74
N PHE A 50 5.60 -4.16 14.34
CA PHE A 50 5.94 -4.73 15.64
C PHE A 50 7.25 -5.52 15.57
N LEU A 51 7.41 -6.37 14.55
CA LEU A 51 8.60 -7.20 14.37
C LEU A 51 9.85 -6.38 14.08
N ASN A 52 9.74 -5.38 13.21
CA ASN A 52 10.88 -4.59 12.73
C ASN A 52 11.09 -3.27 13.48
N ARG A 53 10.24 -2.98 14.49
CA ARG A 53 10.28 -1.76 15.31
C ARG A 53 10.30 -0.46 14.49
N THR A 54 9.61 -0.45 13.36
CA THR A 54 9.51 0.70 12.45
C THR A 54 8.40 1.67 12.88
N GLU A 55 8.30 2.79 12.18
CA GLU A 55 7.32 3.83 12.42
C GLU A 55 6.20 3.80 11.37
N TYR A 56 5.00 4.28 11.71
CA TYR A 56 3.87 4.29 10.78
C TYR A 56 4.12 5.14 9.52
N ARG A 57 5.03 6.13 9.61
CA ARG A 57 5.42 6.99 8.47
C ARG A 57 6.23 6.27 7.40
N ASP A 58 6.79 5.10 7.71
CA ASP A 58 7.62 4.32 6.78
C ASP A 58 6.75 3.51 5.80
N TYR A 59 5.44 3.53 5.98
CA TYR A 59 4.47 2.75 5.21
C TYR A 59 3.63 3.66 4.31
N ALA A 60 3.40 3.19 3.08
CA ALA A 60 2.49 3.82 2.14
C ALA A 60 1.55 2.76 1.54
N ILE A 61 0.26 3.09 1.48
CA ILE A 61 -0.75 2.27 0.79
C ILE A 61 -1.12 3.00 -0.50
N LEU A 62 -0.89 2.34 -1.64
CA LEU A 62 -1.19 2.86 -2.96
C LEU A 62 -2.39 2.10 -3.53
N TYR A 63 -3.38 2.83 -4.01
CA TYR A 63 -4.59 2.27 -4.63
C TYR A 63 -4.91 3.04 -5.92
N ARG A 64 -5.72 2.44 -6.79
CA ARG A 64 -6.00 2.97 -8.14
C ARG A 64 -7.14 3.97 -8.15
N GLY A 65 -8.17 3.77 -7.34
CA GLY A 65 -9.37 4.61 -7.30
C GLY A 65 -9.70 5.10 -5.90
N ASN A 66 -10.21 6.35 -5.80
CA ASN A 66 -10.52 6.98 -4.52
C ASN A 66 -11.58 6.22 -3.70
N HIS A 67 -12.47 5.44 -4.33
CA HIS A 67 -13.46 4.63 -3.60
C HIS A 67 -12.82 3.54 -2.73
N GLN A 68 -11.62 3.08 -3.09
CA GLN A 68 -10.89 2.04 -2.34
C GLN A 68 -10.36 2.57 -1.00
N SER A 69 -10.19 3.91 -0.86
CA SER A 69 -9.67 4.48 0.39
C SER A 69 -10.59 4.23 1.58
N ARG A 70 -11.91 4.23 1.36
CA ARG A 70 -12.91 4.13 2.43
C ARG A 70 -12.75 2.88 3.29
N LEU A 71 -12.56 1.72 2.68
CA LEU A 71 -12.41 0.45 3.39
C LEU A 71 -11.09 0.38 4.15
N ILE A 72 -10.03 0.90 3.56
CA ILE A 72 -8.70 0.98 4.17
C ILE A 72 -8.73 1.95 5.36
N GLU A 73 -9.25 3.16 5.19
CA GLU A 73 -9.42 4.17 6.25
C GLU A 73 -10.23 3.59 7.43
N LYS A 74 -11.35 2.89 7.15
CA LYS A 74 -12.15 2.21 8.18
C LYS A 74 -11.32 1.19 8.97
N SER A 75 -10.55 0.33 8.30
CA SER A 75 -9.73 -0.68 8.95
C SER A 75 -8.60 -0.07 9.80
N LEU A 76 -7.94 0.97 9.27
CA LEU A 76 -6.89 1.70 10.00
C LEU A 76 -7.45 2.39 11.26
N MET A 77 -8.63 3.01 11.15
CA MET A 77 -9.30 3.64 12.30
C MET A 77 -9.68 2.62 13.38
N GLN A 78 -10.25 1.47 12.99
CA GLN A 78 -10.62 0.40 13.93
C GLN A 78 -9.40 -0.12 14.71
N ASN A 79 -8.25 -0.21 14.04
CA ASN A 79 -7.00 -0.65 14.65
C ASN A 79 -6.17 0.48 15.29
N ARG A 80 -6.72 1.71 15.36
CA ARG A 80 -6.05 2.91 15.90
C ARG A 80 -4.70 3.21 15.24
N VAL A 81 -4.58 2.91 13.95
CA VAL A 81 -3.39 3.22 13.15
C VAL A 81 -3.50 4.66 12.63
N PRO A 82 -2.54 5.54 12.95
CA PRO A 82 -2.56 6.90 12.41
C PRO A 82 -2.28 6.87 10.91
N TYR A 83 -3.06 7.62 10.14
CA TYR A 83 -2.92 7.69 8.68
C TYR A 83 -3.09 9.12 8.17
N LYS A 84 -2.57 9.37 6.97
CA LYS A 84 -2.74 10.63 6.25
C LYS A 84 -3.06 10.32 4.79
N LEU A 85 -4.17 10.88 4.29
CA LEU A 85 -4.54 10.78 2.88
C LEU A 85 -3.78 11.85 2.07
N SER A 86 -3.22 11.48 0.92
CA SER A 86 -2.64 12.42 -0.05
C SER A 86 -3.43 12.39 -1.37
N GLY A 87 -3.73 13.56 -1.93
CA GLY A 87 -4.38 13.68 -3.25
C GLY A 87 -5.91 13.54 -3.26
N GLY A 88 -6.57 13.52 -2.09
CA GLY A 88 -8.03 13.51 -1.98
C GLY A 88 -8.50 14.11 -0.66
N THR A 89 -9.80 14.43 -0.56
CA THR A 89 -10.45 14.77 0.71
C THR A 89 -10.69 13.47 1.49
N SER A 90 -10.26 13.38 2.76
CA SER A 90 -10.61 12.21 3.59
C SER A 90 -12.12 12.01 3.57
N PHE A 91 -12.55 10.76 3.37
CA PHE A 91 -13.97 10.44 3.30
C PHE A 91 -14.71 10.90 4.56
N PHE A 92 -14.05 10.84 5.72
CA PHE A 92 -14.59 11.27 7.01
C PHE A 92 -14.43 12.77 7.29
N ALA A 93 -13.69 13.51 6.46
CA ALA A 93 -13.61 14.97 6.54
C ALA A 93 -14.75 15.67 5.79
N ARG A 94 -15.57 14.93 5.04
CA ARG A 94 -16.83 15.47 4.51
C ARG A 94 -17.85 15.53 5.64
N ALA A 95 -18.04 16.72 6.20
CA ALA A 95 -19.34 17.06 6.75
C ALA A 95 -20.35 16.93 5.59
N GLU A 96 -21.47 16.28 5.88
CA GLU A 96 -22.62 16.05 4.99
C GLU A 96 -22.91 17.22 4.03
#